data_AF-A0A2V2R8N4-F1
#
_entry.id   AF-A0A2V2R8N4-F1
#
_cell.length_a   1.000
_cell.length_b   1.000
_cell.length_c   1.000
_cell.angle_alpha   90.00
_cell.angle_beta   90.00
_cell.angle_gamma   90.00
#
_symmetry.space_group_name_H-M   'P 1'
#
loop_
_entity.id
_entity.type
_entity.pdbx_description
1 polymer ?
#
loop_
_entity_poly.entity_id
_entity_poly.type
_entity_poly.pdbx_seq_one_letter_code
_entity_poly.pdbx_strand_id
1 'polypeptide(L)' 'PAETLQKTLESALGSAEARNIKGRDVTPYLLSRMAEETSGATLRANVALLENNARVAAEVARSLES' A
#
# COMPACT_ATOMS: atom_id res chain seq x y z
N PRO A 1 7.24 6.05 -11.49
CA PRO A 1 6.22 6.04 -12.57
C PRO A 1 5.25 4.87 -12.36
N ALA A 2 4.01 4.95 -12.86
CA ALA A 2 2.99 3.90 -12.67
C ALA A 2 3.47 2.52 -13.16
N GLU A 3 4.18 2.47 -14.28
CA GLU A 3 4.74 1.23 -14.84
C GLU A 3 5.75 0.56 -13.89
N THR A 4 6.59 1.34 -13.19
CA THR A 4 7.53 0.79 -12.20
C THR A 4 6.79 0.16 -11.04
N LEU A 5 5.73 0.79 -10.55
CA LEU A 5 4.92 0.27 -9.45
C LEU A 5 4.18 -1.01 -9.85
N GLN A 6 3.65 -1.06 -11.07
CA GLN A 6 3.00 -2.24 -11.62
C GLN A 6 3.96 -3.43 -11.67
N LYS A 7 5.20 -3.22 -12.15
CA LYS A 7 6.23 -4.26 -12.16
C LYS A 7 6.59 -4.75 -10.75
N THR A 8 6.69 -3.85 -9.78
CA THR A 8 6.91 -4.21 -8.38
C THR A 8 5.75 -5.04 -7.81
N LEU A 9 4.50 -4.67 -8.11
CA LEU A 9 3.33 -5.43 -7.67
C LEU A 9 3.30 -6.83 -8.29
N GLU A 10 3.56 -6.95 -9.59
CA GLU A 10 3.62 -8.23 -10.30
C GLU A 10 4.73 -9.14 -9.73
N SER A 11 5.91 -8.57 -9.44
CA SER A 11 7.00 -9.29 -8.80
C SER A 11 6.61 -9.80 -7.40
N ALA A 12 6.00 -8.94 -6.59
CA ALA A 12 5.54 -9.30 -5.25
C ALA A 12 4.45 -10.39 -5.28
N LEU A 13 3.52 -10.33 -6.23
CA LEU A 13 2.47 -11.34 -6.45
C LEU A 13 3.06 -12.69 -6.85
N GLY A 14 3.97 -12.72 -7.82
CA GLY A 14 4.65 -13.96 -8.23
C GLY A 14 5.47 -14.58 -7.07
N SER A 15 6.10 -13.74 -6.25
CA SER A 15 6.79 -14.18 -5.04
C SER A 15 5.85 -14.76 -3.98
N ALA A 16 4.66 -14.16 -3.80
CA ALA A 16 3.64 -14.64 -2.87
C ALA A 16 3.10 -16.02 -3.30
N GLU A 17 2.85 -16.18 -4.60
CA GLU A 17 2.40 -17.45 -5.20
C GLU A 17 3.46 -18.55 -5.03
N ALA A 18 4.72 -18.27 -5.36
CA ALA A 18 5.82 -19.21 -5.21
C ALA A 18 6.02 -19.69 -3.76
N ARG A 19 5.66 -18.84 -2.78
CA ARG A 19 5.74 -19.14 -1.35
C ARG A 19 4.42 -19.64 -0.76
N ASN A 20 3.39 -19.85 -1.59
CA ASN A 20 2.07 -20.31 -1.18
C ASN A 20 1.43 -19.44 -0.07
N ILE A 21 1.69 -18.12 -0.09
CA ILE A 21 1.07 -17.15 0.82
C ILE A 21 -0.39 -16.97 0.42
N LYS A 22 -1.33 -17.12 1.37
CA LYS A 22 -2.77 -17.20 1.07
C LYS A 22 -3.62 -16.46 2.10
N GLY A 23 -4.85 -16.12 1.70
CA GLY A 23 -5.83 -15.51 2.57
C GLY A 23 -5.37 -14.17 3.17
N ARG A 24 -5.56 -14.01 4.47
CA ARG A 24 -5.24 -12.77 5.21
C ARG A 24 -3.75 -12.39 5.18
N ASP A 25 -2.87 -13.34 4.84
CA ASP A 25 -1.43 -13.11 4.84
C ASP A 25 -0.92 -12.46 3.54
N VAL A 26 -1.75 -12.43 2.48
CA VAL A 26 -1.37 -11.86 1.17
C VAL A 26 -1.09 -10.37 1.28
N THR A 27 -2.02 -9.58 1.81
CA THR A 27 -1.87 -8.12 1.91
C THR A 27 -0.65 -7.68 2.72
N PRO A 28 -0.40 -8.17 3.96
CA PRO A 28 0.78 -7.77 4.72
C PRO A 28 2.09 -8.21 4.03
N TYR A 29 2.08 -9.34 3.33
CA TYR A 29 3.22 -9.80 2.54
C TYR A 29 3.54 -8.84 1.38
N LEU A 30 2.54 -8.54 0.55
CA LEU A 30 2.72 -7.67 -0.62
C LEU A 30 3.23 -6.28 -0.22
N LEU A 31 2.63 -5.68 0.81
CA LEU A 31 3.06 -4.36 1.30
C LEU A 31 4.52 -4.37 1.75
N SER A 32 4.95 -5.41 2.46
CA SER A 32 6.34 -5.53 2.94
C SER A 32 7.31 -5.73 1.77
N ARG A 33 7.01 -6.65 0.84
CA ARG A 33 7.88 -6.93 -0.31
C ARG A 33 8.01 -5.74 -1.25
N MET A 34 6.91 -5.05 -1.53
CA MET A 34 6.93 -3.84 -2.35
C MET A 34 7.72 -2.71 -1.68
N ALA A 35 7.71 -2.63 -0.33
CA ALA A 35 8.53 -1.68 0.41
C ALA A 35 10.02 -2.02 0.31
N GLU A 36 10.39 -3.29 0.47
CA GLU A 36 11.77 -3.76 0.31
C GLU A 36 12.31 -3.47 -1.10
N GLU A 37 11.57 -3.87 -2.13
CA GLU A 37 11.99 -3.75 -3.55
C GLU A 37 12.12 -2.29 -4.01
N THR A 38 11.40 -1.37 -3.37
CA THR A 38 11.43 0.06 -3.71
C THR A 38 12.25 0.89 -2.73
N SER A 39 13.07 0.26 -1.88
CA SER A 39 13.86 0.96 -0.85
C SER A 39 12.99 1.90 0.01
N GLY A 40 11.83 1.40 0.40
CA GLY A 40 10.83 2.06 1.23
C GLY A 40 9.98 3.13 0.54
N ALA A 41 10.09 3.32 -0.78
CA ALA A 41 9.33 4.36 -1.47
C ALA A 41 7.81 4.12 -1.40
N THR A 42 7.35 2.89 -1.54
CA THR A 42 5.92 2.53 -1.41
C THR A 42 5.39 2.74 0.00
N LEU A 43 6.20 2.43 1.03
CA LEU A 43 5.84 2.68 2.42
C LEU A 43 5.68 4.20 2.68
N ARG A 44 6.63 5.01 2.23
CA ARG A 44 6.56 6.48 2.37
C ARG A 44 5.32 7.04 1.67
N ALA A 45 5.02 6.57 0.47
CA ALA A 45 3.82 6.96 -0.26
C ALA A 45 2.53 6.57 0.49
N ASN A 46 2.48 5.37 1.08
CA ASN A 46 1.32 4.90 1.84
C ASN A 46 1.11 5.72 3.12
N VAL A 47 2.18 6.12 3.81
CA VAL A 47 2.09 7.03 4.98
C VAL A 47 1.55 8.41 4.56
N ALA A 48 2.09 9.00 3.50
CA ALA A 48 1.60 10.29 3.00
C ALA A 48 0.11 10.21 2.57
N LEU A 49 -0.30 9.09 1.97
CA LEU A 49 -1.70 8.83 1.63
C LEU A 49 -2.57 8.70 2.89
N LEU A 50 -2.10 8.01 3.92
CA LEU A 50 -2.82 7.85 5.18
C LEU A 50 -3.06 9.21 5.86
N GLU A 51 -2.02 10.06 5.93
CA GLU A 51 -2.12 11.42 6.47
C GLU A 51 -3.12 12.27 5.67
N ASN A 52 -3.10 12.15 4.34
CA ASN A 52 -4.06 12.78 3.46
C ASN A 52 -5.49 12.32 3.74
N ASN A 53 -5.70 11.01 3.85
CA ASN A 53 -7.02 10.43 4.13
C ASN A 53 -7.55 10.89 5.49
N ALA A 54 -6.69 10.94 6.52
CA ALA A 54 -7.06 11.42 7.84
C ALA A 54 -7.51 12.90 7.82
N ARG A 55 -6.77 13.76 7.10
CA ARG A 55 -7.13 15.18 6.95
C ARG A 55 -8.48 15.35 6.24
N VAL A 56 -8.66 14.68 5.09
CA VAL A 56 -9.91 14.76 4.33
C VAL A 56 -11.08 14.21 5.14
N ALA A 57 -10.89 13.10 5.86
CA ALA A 57 -11.92 12.55 6.73
C ALA A 57 -12.35 13.54 7.83
N ALA A 58 -11.40 14.27 8.43
CA ALA A 58 -11.70 15.30 9.42
C ALA A 58 -12.47 16.49 8.82
N GLU A 59 -12.12 16.92 7.60
CA GLU A 59 -12.85 17.97 6.88
C GLU A 59 -14.29 17.54 6.58
N VAL A 60 -14.49 16.30 6.12
CA VAL A 60 -15.81 15.71 5.90
C VAL A 60 -16.60 15.65 7.20
N ALA A 61 -16.01 15.12 8.28
CA ALA A 61 -16.69 15.03 9.57
C ALA A 61 -17.17 16.40 10.07
N ARG A 62 -16.31 17.43 10.01
CA ARG A 62 -16.68 18.81 10.39
C ARG A 62 -17.80 19.39 9.52
N SER A 63 -17.87 19.02 8.24
CA SER A 63 -18.95 19.48 7.37
C SER A 63 -20.31 18.85 7.69
N LEU A 64 -20.31 17.73 8.43
CA LEU A 64 -21.51 16.99 8.84
C LEU A 64 -21.94 17.31 10.27
N GLU A 65 -21.08 17.91 11.09
CA GLU A 65 -21.44 18.40 12.42
C GLU A 65 -22.37 19.62 12.27
N SER A 66 -23.58 19.50 12.82
CA SER A 66 -24.64 20.52 12.78
C SER A 66 -24.41 21.66 13.76
#